data_AF-A0AA88KXF2-F1
#
_entry.id   AF-A0AA88KXF2-F1
#
_cell.length_a   1.000
_cell.length_b   1.000
_cell.length_c   1.000
_cell.angle_alpha   90.00
_cell.angle_beta   90.00
_cell.angle_gamma   90.00
#
_symmetry.space_group_name_H-M   'P 1'
#
loop_
_entity.id
_entity.type
_entity.pdbx_description
1 polymer ?
#
loop_
_entity_poly.entity_id
_entity_poly.type
_entity_poly.pdbx_seq_one_letter_code
_entity_poly.pdbx_strand_id
1 'polypeptide(L)'
;MRGIVIGIVDSTVMGRIAGLASGLDTGETPIAKEIAHLIHVITGVAVFLGVTFFIIAFIHGYNWLDAVIFLIRIIVANVPEGLLATVTVCLTLTAKRMASKNCLVKILEAVETLRSTSTICSEETGTLTLNQT
;
A
#
# COMPACT_ATOMS: atom_id res chain seq x y z
N MET A 1 53.54 4.58 2.98
CA MET A 1 52.60 5.17 3.97
C MET A 1 51.92 4.02 4.71
N ARG A 2 51.91 4.04 6.05
CA ARG A 2 51.17 3.09 6.89
C ARG A 2 50.00 3.84 7.53
N GLY A 3 48.77 3.35 7.35
CA GLY A 3 47.56 3.90 7.96
C GLY A 3 47.06 3.00 9.08
N ILE A 4 46.47 3.59 10.13
CA ILE A 4 45.87 2.88 11.27
C ILE A 4 44.38 2.71 11.00
N VAL A 5 43.86 1.49 11.22
CA VAL A 5 42.43 1.20 11.11
C VAL A 5 41.71 1.84 12.30
N ILE A 6 40.79 2.76 11.99
CA ILE A 6 40.00 3.53 12.98
C ILE A 6 38.58 2.99 13.17
N GLY A 7 38.15 2.03 12.35
CA GLY A 7 36.83 1.38 12.46
C GLY A 7 36.69 0.21 11.49
N ILE A 8 35.92 -0.80 11.89
CA ILE A 8 35.62 -2.02 11.13
C ILE A 8 34.10 -2.24 11.13
N VAL A 9 33.55 -2.64 9.98
CA VAL A 9 32.12 -2.95 9.78
C VAL A 9 31.23 -1.79 10.28
N ASP A 10 30.38 -2.00 11.28
CA ASP A 10 29.34 -1.04 11.71
C ASP A 10 29.90 0.22 12.38
N SER A 11 31.14 0.15 12.87
CA SER A 11 31.83 1.31 13.45
C SER A 11 32.39 2.26 12.39
N THR A 12 32.38 1.87 11.10
CA THR A 12 32.77 2.75 9.99
C THR A 12 31.64 3.70 9.61
N VAL A 13 32.00 4.84 9.02
CA VAL A 13 31.02 5.79 8.48
C VAL A 13 30.08 5.10 7.47
N MET A 14 30.63 4.24 6.62
CA MET A 14 29.85 3.48 5.64
C MET A 14 28.94 2.43 6.29
N GLY A 15 29.42 1.74 7.33
CA GLY A 15 28.62 0.78 8.11
C GLY A 15 27.44 1.43 8.81
N ARG A 16 27.63 2.61 9.41
CA ARG A 16 26.53 3.40 10.00
C ARG A 16 25.49 3.82 8.95
N ILE A 17 25.91 4.23 7.76
CA ILE A 17 24.99 4.63 6.67
C ILE A 17 24.21 3.40 6.16
N ALA A 18 24.87 2.26 5.97
CA ALA A 18 24.22 1.01 5.56
C ALA A 18 23.23 0.49 6.61
N GLY A 19 23.58 0.59 7.89
CA GLY A 19 22.69 0.26 9.00
C GLY A 19 21.46 1.15 9.07
N LEU A 20 21.64 2.47 8.90
CA LEU A 20 20.52 3.41 8.81
C LEU A 20 19.64 3.16 7.58
N ALA A 21 20.23 2.86 6.42
CA ALA A 21 19.48 2.55 5.20
C ALA A 21 18.64 1.27 5.33
N SER A 22 19.12 0.29 6.11
CA SER A 22 18.46 -1.01 6.30
C SER A 22 17.45 -1.00 7.45
N GLY A 23 17.61 -0.11 8.43
CA GLY A 23 16.73 0.04 9.58
C GLY A 23 15.53 0.97 9.37
N LEU A 24 15.33 1.48 8.14
CA LEU A 24 14.18 2.29 7.79
C LEU A 24 12.98 1.36 7.60
N ASP A 25 12.00 1.46 8.50
CA ASP A 25 10.71 0.80 8.30
C ASP A 25 10.11 1.24 6.96
N THR A 26 9.75 0.25 6.15
CA THR A 26 9.05 0.49 4.89
C THR A 26 7.64 0.94 5.27
N GLY A 27 7.41 2.25 5.31
CA GLY A 27 6.11 2.82 5.63
C GLY A 27 5.03 2.33 4.68
N GLU A 28 3.78 2.32 5.15
CA GLU A 28 2.63 1.91 4.35
C GLU A 28 2.49 2.80 3.11
N THR A 29 2.18 2.20 1.97
CA THR A 29 1.98 2.91 0.72
C THR A 29 0.65 3.67 0.71
N PRO A 30 0.55 4.80 0.00
CA PRO A 30 -0.67 5.61 -0.01
C PRO A 30 -1.90 4.81 -0.44
N ILE A 31 -1.80 3.92 -1.42
CA ILE A 31 -2.92 3.06 -1.84
C ILE A 31 -3.29 2.02 -0.80
N ALA A 32 -2.32 1.44 -0.09
CA ALA A 32 -2.61 0.49 0.99
C ALA A 32 -3.44 1.17 2.08
N LYS A 33 -3.10 2.43 2.40
CA LYS A 33 -3.85 3.25 3.35
C LYS A 33 -5.25 3.60 2.87
N GLU A 34 -5.43 3.96 1.60
CA GLU A 34 -6.76 4.22 1.03
C GLU A 34 -7.64 2.96 1.00
N ILE A 35 -7.09 1.82 0.58
CA ILE A 35 -7.79 0.54 0.57
C ILE A 35 -8.23 0.15 1.99
N ALA A 36 -7.34 0.28 2.99
CA ALA A 36 -7.66 0.01 4.38
C ALA A 36 -8.80 0.91 4.90
N HIS A 37 -8.78 2.20 4.55
CA HIS A 37 -9.85 3.13 4.90
C HIS A 37 -11.18 2.73 4.25
N LEU A 38 -11.17 2.37 2.97
CA LEU A 38 -12.35 1.88 2.24
C LEU A 38 -12.94 0.62 2.88
N ILE A 39 -12.09 -0.37 3.21
CA ILE A 39 -12.50 -1.60 3.89
C ILE A 39 -13.13 -1.29 5.26
N HIS A 40 -12.58 -0.34 6.01
CA HIS A 40 -13.10 0.04 7.32
C HIS A 40 -14.50 0.68 7.20
N VAL A 41 -14.69 1.59 6.24
CA VAL A 41 -16.00 2.21 5.98
C VAL A 41 -17.03 1.15 5.57
N ILE A 42 -16.67 0.29 4.62
CA ILE A 42 -17.46 -0.85 4.16
C ILE A 42 -17.89 -1.74 5.33
N THR A 43 -16.94 -2.12 6.18
CA THR A 43 -17.18 -2.98 7.35
C THR A 43 -18.10 -2.28 8.35
N GLY A 44 -17.89 -0.98 8.60
CA GLY A 44 -18.75 -0.19 9.47
C GLY A 44 -20.21 -0.18 9.00
N VAL A 45 -20.44 0.03 7.69
CA VAL A 45 -21.78 -0.03 7.09
C VAL A 45 -22.38 -1.43 7.17
N ALA A 46 -21.59 -2.48 6.89
CA ALA A 46 -22.05 -3.87 6.98
C ALA A 46 -22.51 -4.24 8.39
N VAL A 47 -21.74 -3.87 9.41
CA VAL A 47 -22.08 -4.10 10.83
C VAL A 47 -23.32 -3.30 11.21
N PHE A 48 -23.43 -2.03 10.79
CA PHE A 48 -24.60 -1.20 11.06
C PHE A 48 -25.88 -1.81 10.49
N LEU A 49 -25.86 -2.26 9.23
CA LEU A 49 -26.99 -2.97 8.62
C LEU A 49 -27.27 -4.28 9.35
N GLY A 50 -26.25 -5.07 9.67
CA GLY A 50 -26.39 -6.34 10.39
C GLY A 50 -27.08 -6.19 11.74
N VAL A 51 -26.67 -5.20 12.54
CA VAL A 51 -27.31 -4.89 13.84
C VAL A 51 -28.76 -4.44 13.65
N THR A 52 -29.02 -3.58 12.66
CA THR A 52 -30.38 -3.11 12.36
C THR A 52 -31.31 -4.27 12.00
N PHE A 53 -30.85 -5.18 11.14
CA PHE A 53 -31.61 -6.38 10.77
C PHE A 53 -31.79 -7.35 11.94
N PHE A 54 -30.79 -7.49 12.80
CA PHE A 54 -30.89 -8.31 14.00
C PHE A 54 -32.01 -7.82 14.94
N ILE A 55 -32.09 -6.50 15.15
CA ILE A 55 -33.16 -5.88 15.95
C ILE A 55 -34.54 -6.13 15.31
N ILE A 56 -34.65 -5.97 13.99
CA ILE A 56 -35.92 -6.21 13.25
C ILE A 56 -36.33 -7.68 13.33
N ALA A 57 -35.38 -8.61 13.19
CA ALA A 57 -35.62 -10.05 13.28
C ALA A 57 -36.08 -10.46 14.68
N PHE A 58 -35.50 -9.86 15.72
CA PHE A 58 -35.90 -10.08 17.11
C PHE A 58 -37.35 -9.62 17.36
N ILE A 59 -37.75 -8.49 16.77
CA ILE A 59 -39.12 -7.95 16.90
C ILE A 59 -40.14 -8.75 16.09
N HIS A 60 -39.80 -9.23 14.89
CA HIS A 60 -40.72 -9.98 14.03
C HIS A 60 -40.74 -11.49 14.30
N GLY A 61 -39.86 -12.01 15.16
CA GLY A 61 -39.76 -13.46 15.42
C GLY A 61 -39.34 -14.29 14.19
N TYR A 62 -38.55 -13.70 13.28
CA TYR A 62 -38.10 -14.37 12.06
C TYR A 62 -37.18 -15.56 12.36
N ASN A 63 -37.20 -16.56 11.48
CA ASN A 63 -36.30 -17.70 11.55
C ASN A 63 -34.83 -17.26 11.44
N TRP A 64 -33.97 -17.72 12.36
CA TRP A 64 -32.53 -17.43 12.37
C TRP A 64 -31.83 -17.74 11.04
N LEU A 65 -32.36 -18.68 10.26
CA LEU A 65 -31.88 -19.05 8.92
C LEU A 65 -31.91 -17.87 7.94
N ASP A 66 -32.99 -17.09 7.90
CA ASP A 66 -33.10 -15.95 6.97
C ASP A 66 -32.13 -14.83 7.34
N ALA A 67 -31.92 -14.60 8.64
CA ALA A 67 -30.95 -13.61 9.13
C ALA A 67 -29.51 -13.98 8.72
N VAL A 68 -29.15 -15.28 8.80
CA VAL A 68 -27.82 -15.76 8.39
C VAL A 68 -27.63 -15.64 6.88
N ILE A 69 -28.64 -15.99 6.07
CA ILE A 69 -28.57 -15.86 4.60
C ILE A 69 -28.41 -14.40 4.20
N PHE A 70 -29.14 -13.48 4.84
CA PHE A 70 -28.98 -12.04 4.60
C PHE A 70 -27.61 -11.52 5.00
N LEU A 71 -27.09 -11.95 6.15
CA LEU A 71 -25.75 -11.56 6.62
C LEU A 71 -24.68 -11.98 5.61
N ILE A 72 -24.71 -13.24 5.14
CA ILE A 72 -23.79 -13.75 4.12
C ILE A 72 -23.92 -12.92 2.82
N ARG A 73 -25.15 -12.59 2.42
CA ARG A 73 -25.40 -11.78 1.21
C ARG A 73 -24.84 -10.36 1.33
N ILE A 74 -24.93 -9.74 2.51
CA ILE A 74 -24.34 -8.43 2.79
C ILE A 74 -22.82 -8.51 2.77
N ILE A 75 -22.23 -9.53 3.41
CA ILE A 75 -20.77 -9.73 3.41
C ILE A 75 -20.28 -9.89 1.97
N VAL A 76 -20.85 -10.81 1.19
CA VAL A 76 -20.46 -11.03 -0.21
C VAL A 76 -20.68 -9.78 -1.07
N ALA A 77 -21.78 -9.06 -0.91
CA ALA A 77 -22.02 -7.82 -1.66
C ALA A 77 -21.04 -6.70 -1.31
N ASN A 78 -20.43 -6.75 -0.13
CA ASN A 78 -19.52 -5.73 0.36
C ASN A 78 -18.04 -6.11 0.18
N VAL A 79 -17.72 -7.38 -0.13
CA VAL A 79 -16.38 -7.73 -0.61
C VAL A 79 -16.24 -7.09 -1.99
N PRO A 80 -15.33 -6.11 -2.16
CA PRO A 80 -15.21 -5.43 -3.42
C PRO A 80 -14.26 -6.24 -4.31
N GLU A 81 -14.68 -7.44 -4.71
CA GLU A 81 -13.93 -8.36 -5.58
C GLU A 81 -13.46 -7.66 -6.86
N GLY A 82 -14.28 -6.75 -7.39
CA GLY A 82 -13.94 -5.93 -8.55
C GLY A 82 -12.97 -4.79 -8.27
N LEU A 83 -12.94 -4.23 -7.05
CA LEU A 83 -12.09 -3.07 -6.73
C LEU A 83 -10.62 -3.48 -6.66
N LEU A 84 -10.30 -4.57 -5.96
CA LEU A 84 -8.91 -5.02 -5.82
C LEU A 84 -8.33 -5.42 -7.20
N ALA A 85 -9.15 -6.08 -8.02
CA ALA A 85 -8.77 -6.47 -9.38
C ALA A 85 -8.56 -5.26 -10.30
N THR A 86 -9.49 -4.30 -10.29
CA THR A 86 -9.37 -3.08 -11.12
C THR A 86 -8.18 -2.23 -10.71
N VAL A 87 -7.94 -2.04 -9.41
CA VAL A 87 -6.76 -1.32 -8.89
C VAL A 87 -5.46 -1.99 -9.37
N THR A 88 -5.35 -3.31 -9.23
CA THR A 88 -4.16 -4.06 -9.67
C THR A 88 -3.94 -3.93 -11.18
N VAL A 89 -5.01 -4.04 -11.98
CA VAL A 89 -4.94 -3.88 -13.44
C VAL A 89 -4.54 -2.46 -13.84
N CYS A 90 -5.13 -1.43 -13.21
CA CYS A 90 -4.77 -0.04 -13.43
C CYS A 90 -3.30 0.24 -13.11
N LEU A 91 -2.80 -0.25 -11.97
CA LEU A 91 -1.39 -0.14 -11.61
C LEU A 91 -0.48 -0.89 -12.58
N THR A 92 -0.86 -2.10 -12.98
CA THR A 92 -0.09 -2.92 -13.93
C THR A 92 0.01 -2.24 -15.30
N LEU A 93 -1.10 -1.69 -15.80
CA LEU A 93 -1.11 -0.91 -17.05
C LEU A 93 -0.21 0.32 -16.95
N THR A 94 -0.24 1.02 -15.82
CA THR A 94 0.57 2.21 -15.60
C THR A 94 2.06 1.86 -15.49
N ALA A 95 2.40 0.80 -14.77
CA ALA A 95 3.77 0.26 -14.68
C ALA A 95 4.30 -0.16 -16.06
N LYS A 96 3.47 -0.85 -16.86
CA LYS A 96 3.81 -1.24 -18.22
C LYS A 96 4.07 -0.02 -19.13
N ARG A 97 3.28 1.05 -18.97
CA ARG A 97 3.51 2.33 -19.68
C ARG A 97 4.82 3.00 -19.24
N MET A 98 5.18 2.98 -17.96
CA MET A 98 6.48 3.51 -17.49
C MET A 98 7.67 2.68 -17.99
N ALA A 99 7.54 1.35 -18.00
CA ALA A 99 8.57 0.45 -18.52
C ALA A 99 8.83 0.70 -20.02
N SER A 100 7.80 1.00 -20.81
CA SER A 100 7.97 1.38 -22.23
C SER A 100 8.75 2.69 -22.43
N LYS A 101 8.89 3.52 -21.39
CA LYS A 101 9.68 4.75 -21.39
C LYS A 101 11.05 4.59 -20.70
N ASN A 102 11.60 3.38 -20.65
CA ASN A 102 12.86 3.04 -19.98
C ASN A 102 12.86 3.25 -18.45
N CYS A 103 11.70 3.42 -17.80
CA CYS A 103 11.60 3.48 -16.35
C CYS A 103 11.15 2.13 -15.80
N LEU A 104 12.10 1.31 -15.35
CA LEU A 104 11.81 -0.01 -14.77
C LEU A 104 11.30 0.14 -13.34
N VAL A 105 10.02 -0.17 -13.13
CA VAL A 105 9.40 -0.16 -11.81
C VAL A 105 9.48 -1.56 -11.20
N LYS A 106 10.27 -1.74 -10.13
CA LYS A 106 10.43 -3.03 -9.42
C LYS A 106 9.24 -3.38 -8.52
N ILE A 107 8.52 -2.38 -8.02
CA ILE A 107 7.40 -2.54 -7.09
C ILE A 107 6.23 -1.73 -7.63
N LEU A 108 5.09 -2.36 -7.87
CA LEU A 108 3.94 -1.71 -8.49
C LEU A 108 3.51 -0.46 -7.70
N GLU A 109 3.53 -0.53 -6.38
CA GLU A 109 3.20 0.58 -5.49
C GLU A 109 4.08 1.83 -5.71
N ALA A 110 5.33 1.68 -6.18
CA ALA A 110 6.19 2.81 -6.47
C ALA A 110 5.65 3.70 -7.59
N VAL A 111 4.86 3.15 -8.52
CA VAL A 111 4.14 3.91 -9.55
C VAL A 111 3.16 4.90 -8.93
N GLU A 112 2.49 4.46 -7.88
CA GLU A 112 1.46 5.22 -7.20
C GLU A 112 2.07 6.24 -6.24
N THR A 113 3.12 5.86 -5.50
CA THR A 113 3.93 6.81 -4.72
C THR A 113 4.45 7.93 -5.62
N LEU A 114 5.02 7.63 -6.80
CA LEU A 114 5.50 8.65 -7.74
C LEU A 114 4.41 9.62 -8.20
N ARG A 115 3.16 9.13 -8.32
CA ARG A 115 2.01 9.96 -8.66
C ARG A 115 1.56 10.86 -7.50
N SER A 116 1.70 10.38 -6.26
CA SER A 116 1.31 11.11 -5.04
C SER A 116 2.44 11.99 -4.47
N THR A 117 3.66 11.86 -5.00
CA THR A 117 4.82 12.68 -4.60
C THR A 117 4.58 14.16 -4.92
N SER A 118 4.54 14.99 -3.89
CA SER A 118 4.45 16.45 -4.02
C SER A 118 5.81 17.15 -4.07
N THR A 119 6.88 16.49 -3.61
CA THR A 119 8.24 17.05 -3.54
C THR A 119 9.24 16.03 -4.07
N ILE A 120 10.02 16.40 -5.08
CA ILE A 120 11.06 15.54 -5.66
C ILE A 120 12.41 16.01 -5.11
N CYS A 121 13.03 15.18 -4.26
CA CYS A 121 14.42 15.36 -3.86
C CYS A 121 15.31 14.67 -4.91
N SER A 122 16.05 15.45 -5.71
CA SER A 122 16.96 14.92 -6.72
C SER A 122 18.40 15.24 -6.35
N GLU A 123 19.29 14.26 -6.52
CA GLU A 123 20.73 14.45 -6.30
C GLU A 123 21.36 15.17 -7.51
N GLU A 124 22.34 16.04 -7.29
CA GLU A 124 22.90 16.89 -8.36
C GLU A 124 23.87 16.10 -9.25
N THR A 125 24.80 15.37 -8.64
CA THR A 125 25.88 14.66 -9.34
C THR A 125 25.39 13.33 -9.93
N GLY A 126 25.46 13.15 -11.25
CA GLY A 126 25.05 11.91 -11.92
C GLY A 126 23.54 11.72 -12.11
N THR A 127 22.69 12.63 -11.58
CA THR A 127 21.24 12.64 -11.84
C THR A 127 20.78 13.91 -12.55
N LEU A 128 21.05 15.12 -12.02
CA LEU A 128 20.75 16.38 -12.71
C LEU A 128 21.86 16.77 -13.70
N THR A 129 23.10 16.48 -13.33
CA THR A 129 24.27 16.66 -14.18
C THR A 129 24.69 15.31 -14.74
N LEU A 130 24.94 15.26 -16.05
CA LEU A 130 25.56 14.09 -16.65
C LEU A 130 27.00 14.05 -16.09
N ASN A 131 27.32 13.03 -15.31
CA ASN A 131 28.64 12.84 -14.71
C ASN A 131 29.65 12.44 -15.80
N GLN A 132 29.90 13.38 -16.70
CA GLN A 132 30.93 13.33 -17.73
C GLN A 132 32.14 14.04 -17.17
N THR A 133 33.09 13.24 -16.68
CA THR A 133 34.50 13.61 -16.66
C THR A 133 35.10 13.41 -18.04
#